data_AF-A0A2U1BEN0-F1
#
_entry.id   AF-A0A2U1BEN0-F1
#
_cell.length_a   1.000
_cell.length_b   1.000
_cell.length_c   1.000
_cell.angle_alpha   90.00
_cell.angle_beta   90.00
_cell.angle_gamma   90.00
#
_symmetry.space_group_name_H-M   'P 1'
#
loop_
_entity.id
_entity.type
_entity.pdbx_description
1 polymer ?
#
loop_
_entity_poly.entity_id
_entity_poly.type
_entity_poly.pdbx_seq_one_letter_code
_entity_poly.pdbx_strand_id
1 'polypeptide(L)'
;MEGTKSKVYVLLDGDKIIRCEGGYTMSNIQDIDAWTYIDEGSGDRYNLCQIHYFDGGLYTDDGITRYKLEDGHAAARTDEEIEADRAALPKSCPPDLASRVEALEEITAAIERGLST
;
A
#
# COMPACT_ATOMS: atom_id res chain seq x y z
N MET A 1 5.10 3.97 36.35
CA MET A 1 3.97 4.45 35.54
C MET A 1 3.65 3.36 34.55
N GLU A 2 2.53 2.66 34.72
CA GLU A 2 1.98 1.86 33.64
C GLU A 2 1.52 2.87 32.58
N GLY A 3 2.33 3.05 31.54
CA GLY A 3 1.99 3.94 30.43
C GLY A 3 0.77 3.37 29.72
N THR A 4 -0.18 4.23 29.34
CA THR A 4 -1.36 3.82 28.57
C THR A 4 -0.93 2.97 27.37
N LYS A 5 -1.49 1.76 27.25
CA LYS A 5 -1.26 0.91 26.08
C LYS A 5 -2.07 1.43 24.90
N SER A 6 -1.44 1.41 23.73
CA SER A 6 -2.06 1.70 22.45
C SER A 6 -2.46 0.39 21.78
N LYS A 7 -3.71 0.34 21.32
CA LYS A 7 -4.23 -0.76 20.51
C LYS A 7 -3.81 -0.60 19.05
N VAL A 8 -3.67 -1.72 18.36
CA VAL A 8 -3.33 -1.78 16.94
C VAL A 8 -4.42 -2.55 16.20
N TYR A 9 -4.89 -1.95 15.12
CA TYR A 9 -5.90 -2.48 14.23
C TYR A 9 -5.38 -2.51 12.80
N VAL A 10 -5.86 -3.47 12.02
CA VAL A 10 -5.53 -3.59 10.60
C VAL A 10 -6.78 -3.61 9.74
N LEU A 11 -6.69 -3.00 8.56
CA LEU A 11 -7.69 -3.13 7.51
C LEU A 11 -7.21 -4.21 6.54
N LEU A 12 -8.13 -5.07 6.12
CA LEU A 12 -7.82 -6.23 5.30
C LEU A 12 -8.44 -6.11 3.90
N ASP A 13 -7.75 -6.67 2.92
CA ASP A 13 -8.30 -7.06 1.62
C ASP A 13 -8.13 -8.58 1.47
N GLY A 14 -9.21 -9.34 1.70
CA GLY A 14 -9.10 -10.77 1.96
C GLY A 14 -8.31 -11.03 3.25
N ASP A 15 -7.20 -11.75 3.14
CA ASP A 15 -6.24 -11.98 4.23
C ASP A 15 -5.09 -10.97 4.25
N LYS A 16 -4.92 -10.15 3.21
CA LYS A 16 -3.80 -9.21 3.07
C LYS A 16 -4.03 -7.98 3.94
N ILE A 17 -3.00 -7.56 4.67
CA ILE A 17 -3.06 -6.32 5.48
C ILE A 17 -2.75 -5.12 4.59
N ILE A 18 -3.73 -4.24 4.40
CA ILE A 18 -3.61 -3.07 3.53
C ILE A 18 -3.44 -1.75 4.31
N ARG A 19 -3.82 -1.71 5.60
CA ARG A 19 -3.57 -0.58 6.50
C ARG A 19 -3.34 -1.05 7.93
N CYS A 20 -2.65 -0.20 8.70
CA CYS A 20 -2.38 -0.37 10.12
C CYS A 20 -2.66 0.96 10.83
N GLU A 21 -3.53 0.96 11.82
CA GLU A 21 -3.91 2.16 12.57
C GLU A 21 -3.97 1.85 14.08
N GLY A 22 -3.61 2.82 14.90
CA GLY A 22 -3.47 2.60 16.33
C GLY A 22 -2.74 3.74 17.02
N GLY A 23 -2.81 3.78 18.34
CA GLY A 23 -2.18 4.83 19.13
C GLY A 23 -2.57 6.24 18.66
N TYR A 24 -1.61 7.03 18.16
CA TYR A 24 -1.85 8.39 17.71
C TYR A 24 -2.71 8.50 16.44
N THR A 25 -2.88 7.41 15.71
CA THR A 25 -3.63 7.40 14.45
C THR A 25 -4.99 6.73 14.58
N MET A 26 -5.40 6.38 15.80
CA MET A 26 -6.71 5.76 16.08
C MET A 26 -7.89 6.57 15.53
N SER A 27 -7.79 7.91 15.52
CA SER A 27 -8.84 8.80 14.98
C SER A 27 -9.01 8.71 13.46
N ASN A 28 -8.11 8.04 12.74
CA ASN A 28 -8.26 7.79 11.30
C ASN A 28 -9.29 6.69 11.02
N ILE A 29 -9.58 5.85 12.02
CA ILE A 29 -10.60 4.80 11.90
C ILE A 29 -11.98 5.43 12.11
N GLN A 30 -12.74 5.55 11.02
CA GLN A 30 -14.11 6.11 11.05
C GLN A 30 -15.14 5.08 11.51
N ASP A 31 -14.94 3.82 11.12
CA ASP A 31 -15.79 2.68 11.47
C ASP A 31 -14.88 1.57 11.97
N ILE A 32 -14.90 1.29 13.27
CA ILE A 32 -14.02 0.31 13.91
C ILE A 32 -14.43 -1.13 13.58
N ASP A 33 -15.69 -1.36 13.21
CA ASP A 33 -16.19 -2.70 12.89
C ASP A 33 -15.64 -3.21 11.54
N ALA A 34 -15.16 -2.28 10.70
CA ALA A 34 -14.44 -2.61 9.46
C ALA A 34 -12.97 -3.01 9.69
N TRP A 35 -12.46 -2.96 10.92
CA TRP A 35 -11.05 -3.20 11.25
C TRP A 35 -10.88 -4.38 12.19
N THR A 36 -9.76 -5.08 12.05
CA THR A 36 -9.41 -6.22 12.90
C THR A 36 -8.41 -5.79 13.96
N TYR A 37 -8.77 -5.95 15.23
CA TYR A 37 -7.83 -5.81 16.34
C TYR A 37 -6.79 -6.93 16.29
N ILE A 38 -5.50 -6.59 16.40
CA ILE A 38 -4.41 -7.58 16.34
C ILE A 38 -3.47 -7.55 17.55
N ASP A 39 -3.36 -6.43 18.26
CA ASP A 39 -2.34 -6.27 19.32
C ASP A 39 -2.57 -5.03 20.20
N GLU A 40 -1.90 -4.99 21.35
CA GLU A 40 -1.80 -3.78 22.20
C GLU A 40 -0.49 -3.72 22.98
N GLY A 41 0.03 -2.52 23.19
CA GLY A 41 1.26 -2.35 23.97
C GLY A 41 1.72 -0.91 24.12
N SER A 42 2.93 -0.72 24.61
CA SER A 42 3.51 0.60 24.90
C SER A 42 4.74 0.88 24.04
N GLY A 43 4.98 2.16 23.75
CA GLY A 43 6.12 2.62 22.95
C GLY A 43 5.79 2.84 21.48
N ASP A 44 6.79 3.29 20.71
CA ASP A 44 6.59 3.77 19.33
C ASP A 44 6.07 2.69 18.38
N ARG A 45 6.39 1.43 18.63
CA ARG A 45 5.81 0.29 17.87
C ARG A 45 4.28 0.33 17.84
N TYR A 46 3.65 0.73 18.94
CA TYR A 46 2.18 0.78 19.08
C TYR A 46 1.62 2.20 18.89
N ASN A 47 2.35 3.22 19.36
CA ASN A 47 1.93 4.62 19.24
C ASN A 47 2.00 5.16 17.80
N LEU A 48 2.97 4.67 17.03
CA LEU A 48 3.29 5.06 15.67
C LEU A 48 3.29 3.80 14.76
N CYS A 49 2.27 2.96 14.95
CA CYS A 49 2.19 1.63 14.34
C CYS A 49 2.24 1.63 12.80
N GLN A 50 1.79 2.70 12.15
CA GLN A 50 1.92 2.90 10.70
C GLN A 50 3.37 2.78 10.20
N ILE A 51 4.35 3.23 11.01
CA ILE A 51 5.77 3.28 10.65
C ILE A 51 6.55 2.14 11.33
N HIS A 52 6.21 1.81 12.57
CA HIS A 52 7.06 0.99 13.44
C HIS A 52 6.51 -0.40 13.78
N TYR A 53 5.27 -0.73 13.41
CA TYR A 53 4.71 -2.04 13.74
C TYR A 53 5.25 -3.15 12.83
N PHE A 54 5.35 -2.85 11.54
CA PHE A 54 5.79 -3.77 10.49
C PHE A 54 7.23 -3.46 10.09
N ASP A 55 8.11 -4.46 10.20
CA ASP A 55 9.49 -4.30 9.75
C ASP A 55 9.53 -4.11 8.23
N GLY A 56 10.29 -3.11 7.79
CA GLY A 56 10.29 -2.63 6.40
C GLY A 56 9.01 -1.91 5.93
N GLY A 57 7.92 -1.91 6.71
CA GLY A 57 6.63 -1.36 6.33
C GLY A 57 5.73 -2.33 5.54
N LEU A 58 4.48 -1.92 5.30
CA LEU A 58 3.42 -2.78 4.75
C LEU A 58 3.61 -3.21 3.29
N TYR A 59 4.31 -2.41 2.48
CA TYR A 59 4.37 -2.60 1.03
C TYR A 59 5.82 -2.75 0.55
N THR A 60 6.03 -3.60 -0.45
CA THR A 60 7.24 -3.61 -1.27
C THR A 60 7.35 -2.34 -2.10
N ASP A 61 8.53 -2.09 -2.68
CA ASP A 61 8.77 -0.90 -3.52
C ASP A 61 7.85 -0.84 -4.75
N ASP A 62 7.39 -2.00 -5.22
CA ASP A 62 6.44 -2.15 -6.33
C ASP A 62 4.98 -2.24 -5.88
N GLY A 63 4.68 -1.98 -4.60
CA GLY A 63 3.32 -1.81 -4.09
C GLY A 63 2.59 -3.10 -3.70
N ILE A 64 3.31 -4.21 -3.50
CA ILE A 64 2.74 -5.49 -3.06
C ILE A 64 2.73 -5.56 -1.53
N THR A 65 1.62 -5.98 -0.93
CA THR A 65 1.52 -6.14 0.52
C THR A 65 2.45 -7.23 1.03
N ARG A 66 3.22 -6.94 2.09
CA ARG A 66 4.18 -7.88 2.69
C ARG A 66 3.61 -8.73 3.82
N TYR A 67 2.47 -8.35 4.37
CA TYR A 67 1.89 -8.98 5.56
C TYR A 67 0.45 -9.44 5.30
N LYS A 68 0.08 -10.53 5.95
CA LYS A 68 -1.26 -11.10 5.96
C LYS A 68 -1.71 -11.33 7.41
N LEU A 69 -3.01 -11.51 7.61
CA LEU A 69 -3.56 -11.93 8.87
C LEU A 69 -3.63 -13.47 8.91
N GLU A 70 -2.93 -14.07 9.87
CA GLU A 70 -2.92 -15.51 10.11
C GLU A 70 -3.15 -15.77 11.60
N ASP A 71 -4.13 -16.60 11.93
CA ASP A 71 -4.52 -16.92 13.32
C ASP A 71 -4.73 -15.69 14.22
N GLY A 72 -5.32 -14.64 13.66
CA GLY A 72 -5.62 -13.39 14.38
C GLY A 72 -4.41 -12.48 14.62
N HIS A 73 -3.23 -12.84 14.11
CA HIS A 73 -2.01 -12.07 14.23
C HIS A 73 -1.46 -11.71 12.85
N ALA A 74 -0.67 -10.65 12.79
CA ALA A 74 -0.02 -10.29 11.54
C ALA A 74 1.21 -11.18 11.30
N ALA A 75 1.24 -11.82 10.13
CA ALA A 75 2.32 -12.68 9.68
C ALA A 75 2.91 -12.16 8.37
N ALA A 76 4.23 -12.34 8.19
CA ALA A 76 4.87 -12.03 6.91
C ALA A 76 4.38 -13.03 5.84
N ARG A 77 4.11 -12.53 4.65
CA ARG A 77 3.82 -13.35 3.47
C ARG A 77 5.10 -14.00 2.99
N THR A 78 4.98 -15.18 2.37
CA THR A 78 6.15 -15.85 1.79
C THR A 78 6.59 -15.17 0.50
N ASP A 79 7.85 -15.38 0.11
CA ASP A 79 8.38 -14.83 -1.13
C ASP A 79 7.60 -15.34 -2.35
N GLU A 80 7.12 -16.58 -2.33
CA GLU A 80 6.27 -17.14 -3.39
C GLU A 80 4.93 -16.43 -3.50
N GLU A 81 4.29 -16.09 -2.37
CA GLU A 81 3.04 -15.33 -2.38
C GLU A 81 3.24 -13.92 -2.94
N ILE A 82 4.35 -13.27 -2.61
CA ILE A 82 4.69 -11.93 -3.11
C ILE A 82 5.02 -11.98 -4.61
N GLU A 83 5.79 -12.98 -5.05
CA GLU A 83 6.15 -13.12 -6.46
C GLU A 83 4.95 -13.50 -7.32
N ALA A 84 4.00 -14.28 -6.79
CA ALA A 84 2.74 -14.56 -7.47
C ALA A 84 1.92 -13.28 -7.74
N ASP A 85 1.82 -12.38 -6.74
CA ASP A 85 1.18 -11.08 -6.93
C ASP A 85 1.95 -10.23 -7.95
N ARG A 86 3.29 -10.24 -7.90
CA ARG A 86 4.15 -9.52 -8.85
C ARG A 86 3.94 -9.98 -10.28
N ALA A 87 3.83 -11.30 -10.49
CA ALA A 87 3.57 -11.91 -11.79
C ALA A 87 2.14 -11.63 -12.29
N ALA A 88 1.19 -11.40 -11.38
CA ALA A 88 -0.19 -11.05 -11.69
C ALA A 88 -0.40 -9.56 -12.01
N LEU A 89 0.56 -8.69 -11.67
CA LEU A 89 0.50 -7.28 -12.06
C LEU A 89 0.41 -7.17 -13.58
N PRO A 90 -0.46 -6.27 -14.10
CA PRO A 90 -0.54 -6.05 -15.53
C PRO A 90 0.83 -5.60 -16.01
N LYS A 91 1.40 -6.35 -16.96
CA LYS A 91 2.62 -5.92 -17.65
C LYS A 91 2.35 -4.54 -18.20
N SER A 92 3.17 -3.57 -17.81
CA SER A 92 3.14 -2.27 -18.46
C SER A 92 3.35 -2.53 -19.95
N CYS A 93 2.28 -2.42 -20.72
CA CYS A 93 2.37 -2.41 -22.16
C CYS A 93 2.75 -0.97 -22.49
N PRO A 94 4.02 -0.67 -22.81
CA PRO A 94 4.29 0.62 -23.41
C PRO A 94 3.37 0.76 -24.62
N PRO A 95 2.79 1.95 -24.87
CA PRO A 95 1.99 2.15 -26.07
C PRO A 95 2.80 1.66 -27.27
N ASP A 96 2.14 0.93 -28.17
CA ASP A 96 2.79 0.40 -29.34
C ASP A 96 3.41 1.55 -30.17
N LEU A 97 4.37 1.21 -31.03
CA LEU A 97 5.11 2.23 -31.77
C LEU A 97 4.18 3.11 -32.63
N ALA A 98 3.09 2.57 -33.18
CA ALA A 98 2.15 3.35 -33.98
C ALA A 98 1.40 4.36 -33.10
N SER A 99 0.87 3.94 -31.94
CA SER A 99 0.24 4.85 -30.98
C SER A 99 1.18 5.99 -30.53
N ARG A 100 2.47 5.69 -30.38
CA ARG A 100 3.49 6.71 -30.03
C ARG A 100 3.81 7.67 -31.18
N VAL A 101 3.82 7.17 -32.42
CA VAL A 101 4.06 7.99 -33.62
C VAL A 101 2.87 8.90 -33.87
N GLU A 102 1.62 8.41 -33.78
CA GLU A 102 0.41 9.24 -33.95
C GLU A 102 0.38 10.40 -32.94
N ALA A 103 0.63 10.11 -31.66
CA ALA A 103 0.70 11.16 -30.64
C ALA A 103 1.82 12.19 -30.92
N LEU A 104 2.95 11.74 -31.47
CA LEU A 104 4.07 12.62 -31.82
C LEU A 104 3.75 13.47 -33.06
N GLU A 105 3.03 12.93 -34.02
CA GLU A 105 2.54 13.64 -35.21
C GLU A 105 1.53 14.72 -34.82
N GLU A 106 0.59 14.43 -33.91
CA GLU A 106 -0.35 15.44 -33.39
C GLU A 106 0.37 16.59 -32.67
N ILE A 107 1.35 16.26 -31.81
CA ILE A 107 2.17 17.26 -31.12
C ILE A 107 2.97 18.11 -32.11
N THR A 108 3.55 17.47 -33.14
CA THR A 108 4.31 18.17 -34.18
C THR A 108 3.41 19.13 -34.96
N ALA A 109 2.23 18.68 -35.39
CA ALA A 109 1.26 19.51 -36.08
C ALA A 109 0.75 20.69 -35.21
N ALA A 110 0.62 20.49 -33.89
CA ALA A 110 0.27 21.57 -32.97
C ALA A 110 1.39 22.62 -32.84
N ILE A 111 2.66 22.20 -32.79
CA ILE A 111 3.81 23.11 -32.78
C ILE A 111 3.89 23.91 -34.07
N GLU A 112 3.76 23.25 -35.23
CA GLU A 112 3.82 23.92 -36.54
C GLU A 112 2.70 24.97 -36.71
N ARG A 113 1.49 24.68 -36.23
CA ARG A 113 0.39 25.65 -36.21
C ARG A 113 0.68 26.84 -35.30
N GLY A 114 1.30 26.61 -34.14
CA GLY A 114 1.66 27.66 -33.18
C GLY A 114 2.82 28.55 -33.65
N LEU A 115 3.77 28.00 -34.43
CA LEU A 115 4.91 28.75 -34.97
C LEU A 115 4.55 29.60 -36.20
N SER A 116 3.40 29.32 -36.83
CA SER A 116 2.92 30.01 -38.02
C SER A 116 2.05 31.26 -37.69
N THR A 117 2.03 31.72 -36.43
CA THR A 117 1.35 32.94 -35.96
C THR A 117 2.38 34.02 -35.62
#